data_AF-A0A419J5L4-F1
#
_entry.id   AF-A0A419J5L4-F1
#
_cell.length_a   1.000
_cell.length_b   1.000
_cell.length_c   1.000
_cell.angle_alpha   90.00
_cell.angle_beta   90.00
_cell.angle_gamma   90.00
#
_symmetry.space_group_name_H-M   'P 1'
#
loop_
_entity.id
_entity.type
_entity.pdbx_description
1 polymer ?
#
loop_
_entity_poly.entity_id
_entity_poly.type
_entity_poly.pdbx_seq_one_letter_code
_entity_poly.pdbx_strand_id
1 'polypeptide(L)'
;MSYYMHNVPGRLRVKSPLLKRNDAAADELKFALSTIQGIAAVDFNPITGSLLINYNNRTTNYEDIIGLLERKGYFDRKKAMSNDGYLHNAAEKTGRVIGRAALGMALEKAFEGSALSLIGLLI
;
A
#
# COMPACT_ATOMS: atom_id res chain seq x y z
N MET A 1 -11.18 -17.74 4.74
CA MET A 1 -10.78 -16.51 5.46
C MET A 1 -10.04 -15.63 4.47
N SER A 2 -10.24 -14.31 4.48
CA SER A 2 -9.55 -13.37 3.60
C SER A 2 -8.33 -12.75 4.30
N TYR A 3 -7.45 -12.15 3.50
CA TYR A 3 -6.43 -11.24 4.02
C TYR A 3 -7.10 -9.92 4.40
N TYR A 4 -6.67 -9.30 5.49
CA TYR A 4 -7.21 -8.01 5.94
C TYR A 4 -6.13 -7.24 6.69
N MET A 5 -6.14 -5.92 6.55
CA MET A 5 -5.25 -5.02 7.26
C MET A 5 -6.05 -3.82 7.77
N HIS A 6 -5.88 -3.51 9.05
CA HIS A 6 -6.35 -2.28 9.65
C HIS A 6 -5.15 -1.53 10.24
N ASN A 7 -4.89 -0.35 9.70
CA ASN A 7 -3.79 0.48 10.12
C ASN A 7 -4.33 1.72 10.84
N VAL A 8 -3.81 1.96 12.04
CA VAL A 8 -3.94 3.21 12.79
C VAL A 8 -2.53 3.60 13.21
N PRO A 9 -2.13 4.88 13.21
CA PRO A 9 -0.79 5.27 13.61
C PRO A 9 -0.38 4.66 14.97
N GLY A 10 0.66 3.82 14.95
CA GLY A 10 1.19 3.12 16.12
C GLY A 10 0.53 1.78 16.46
N ARG A 11 -0.49 1.36 15.69
CA ARG A 11 -1.19 0.09 15.85
C ARG A 11 -1.58 -0.52 14.50
N LEU A 12 -0.98 -1.64 14.15
CA LEU A 12 -1.28 -2.40 12.95
C LEU A 12 -1.94 -3.73 13.31
N ARG A 13 -3.14 -4.00 12.77
CA ARG A 13 -3.78 -5.31 12.85
C ARG A 13 -3.82 -5.96 11.48
N VAL A 14 -3.32 -7.18 11.41
CA VAL A 14 -3.30 -8.00 10.20
C VAL A 14 -4.10 -9.27 10.43
N LYS A 15 -4.85 -9.72 9.43
CA LYS A 15 -5.37 -11.08 9.35
C LYS A 15 -4.82 -11.75 8.11
N SER A 16 -4.41 -13.00 8.27
CA SER A 16 -3.95 -13.83 7.17
C SER A 16 -4.35 -15.29 7.41
N PRO A 17 -4.88 -15.98 6.39
CA PRO A 17 -5.18 -17.41 6.48
C PRO A 17 -3.97 -18.25 6.89
N LEU A 18 -2.75 -17.79 6.56
CA LEU A 18 -1.48 -18.49 6.82
C LEU A 18 -1.09 -18.49 8.30
N LEU A 19 -1.70 -17.59 9.08
CA LEU A 19 -1.48 -17.44 10.51
C LEU A 19 -2.45 -18.31 11.34
N LYS A 20 -3.50 -18.84 10.71
CA LYS A 20 -4.52 -19.61 11.42
C LYS A 20 -4.02 -21.02 11.71
N ARG A 21 -4.10 -21.45 12.98
CA ARG A 21 -3.61 -22.74 13.49
C ARG A 21 -2.12 -22.98 13.18
N ASN A 22 -1.33 -21.91 13.18
CA ASN A 22 0.09 -21.96 12.86
C ASN A 22 0.89 -21.26 13.96
N ASP A 23 1.13 -21.98 15.06
CA ASP A 23 1.86 -21.43 16.20
C ASP A 23 3.35 -21.23 15.88
N ALA A 24 3.93 -22.05 14.99
CA ALA A 24 5.30 -21.87 14.53
C ALA A 24 5.52 -20.54 13.80
N ALA A 25 4.52 -20.09 13.02
CA ALA A 25 4.55 -18.76 12.42
C ALA A 25 4.55 -17.64 13.46
N ALA A 26 3.95 -17.85 14.63
CA ALA A 26 3.94 -16.85 15.69
C ALA A 26 5.36 -16.58 16.21
N ASP A 27 6.12 -17.64 16.48
CA ASP A 27 7.48 -17.51 17.01
C ASP A 27 8.44 -16.94 15.97
N GLU A 28 8.34 -17.38 14.72
CA GLU A 28 9.14 -16.83 13.62
C GLU A 28 8.84 -15.33 13.43
N LEU A 29 7.56 -14.95 13.40
CA LEU A 29 7.17 -13.55 13.19
C LEU A 29 7.53 -12.68 14.38
N LYS A 30 7.41 -13.15 15.62
CA LYS A 30 7.88 -12.41 16.79
C LYS A 30 9.38 -12.13 16.70
N PHE A 31 10.17 -13.14 16.36
CA PHE A 31 11.61 -12.97 16.17
C PHE A 31 11.92 -11.98 15.04
N ALA A 32 11.30 -12.15 13.87
CA ALA A 32 11.55 -11.27 12.72
C ALA A 32 11.08 -9.83 12.96
N LEU A 33 9.96 -9.61 13.66
CA LEU A 33 9.46 -8.28 14.00
C LEU A 33 10.31 -7.61 15.08
N SER A 34 10.93 -8.38 15.98
CA SER A 34 11.82 -7.83 17.01
C SER A 34 13.07 -7.14 16.44
N THR A 35 13.43 -7.43 15.19
CA THR A 35 14.56 -6.78 14.51
C THR A 35 14.21 -5.39 13.96
N ILE A 36 12.94 -5.00 13.97
CA ILE A 36 12.50 -3.67 13.54
C ILE A 36 12.53 -2.72 14.73
N GLN A 37 13.36 -1.68 14.64
CA GLN A 37 13.42 -0.64 15.66
C GLN A 37 12.05 0.06 15.77
N GLY A 38 11.55 0.19 16.99
CA GLY A 38 10.27 0.84 17.27
C GLY A 38 9.07 -0.11 17.38
N ILE A 39 9.23 -1.41 17.16
CA ILE A 39 8.22 -2.39 17.57
C ILE A 39 8.19 -2.48 19.10
N ALA A 40 7.00 -2.33 19.68
CA ALA A 40 6.79 -2.35 21.13
C ALA A 40 6.18 -3.67 21.61
N ALA A 41 5.17 -4.17 20.90
CA ALA A 41 4.51 -5.42 21.26
C ALA A 41 3.94 -6.12 20.02
N VAL A 42 3.90 -7.45 20.08
CA VAL A 42 3.37 -8.31 19.02
C VAL A 42 2.50 -9.40 19.64
N ASP A 43 1.20 -9.33 19.38
CA ASP A 43 0.21 -10.29 19.88
C ASP A 43 -0.34 -11.13 18.75
N PHE A 44 -0.33 -12.45 18.94
CA PHE A 44 -0.80 -13.41 17.96
C PHE A 44 -2.05 -14.14 18.44
N ASN A 45 -3.02 -14.29 17.56
CA ASN A 45 -4.19 -15.14 17.79
C ASN A 45 -4.25 -16.22 16.69
N PRO A 46 -3.76 -17.44 16.96
CA PRO A 46 -3.74 -18.53 15.98
C PRO A 46 -5.14 -19.04 15.67
N ILE A 47 -6.10 -18.90 16.60
CA ILE A 47 -7.48 -19.36 16.40
C ILE A 47 -8.14 -18.55 15.28
N THR A 48 -7.92 -17.23 15.28
CA THR A 48 -8.49 -16.31 14.29
C THR A 48 -7.52 -15.94 13.16
N GLY A 49 -6.26 -16.40 13.23
CA GLY A 49 -5.20 -16.05 12.28
C GLY A 49 -4.96 -14.54 12.20
N SER A 50 -4.99 -13.87 13.35
CA SER A 50 -4.77 -12.43 13.44
C SER A 50 -3.51 -12.09 14.21
N LEU A 51 -2.83 -11.04 13.77
CA LEU A 51 -1.62 -10.47 14.34
C LEU A 51 -1.91 -9.01 14.69
N LEU A 52 -1.58 -8.59 15.91
CA LEU A 52 -1.66 -7.21 16.37
C LEU A 52 -0.26 -6.73 16.72
N ILE A 53 0.11 -5.57 16.20
CA ILE A 53 1.45 -5.00 16.35
C ILE A 53 1.29 -3.57 16.87
N ASN A 54 1.87 -3.30 18.03
CA ASN A 54 2.03 -1.95 18.55
C ASN A 54 3.43 -1.46 18.23
N TYR A 55 3.53 -0.26 17.66
CA TYR A 55 4.80 0.31 17.21
C TYR A 55 4.87 1.81 17.44
N ASN A 56 6.09 2.35 17.52
CA ASN A 56 6.32 3.78 17.55
C ASN A 56 6.30 4.34 16.12
N ASN A 57 5.23 5.07 15.79
CA ASN A 57 5.02 5.68 14.47
C ASN A 57 6.02 6.79 14.11
N ARG A 58 6.86 7.22 15.06
CA ARG A 58 7.98 8.15 14.80
C ARG A 58 9.27 7.44 14.39
N THR A 59 9.36 6.13 14.64
CA THR A 59 10.59 5.34 14.43
C THR A 59 10.44 4.33 13.29
N THR A 60 9.25 3.76 13.10
CA THR A 60 8.95 2.85 11.99
C THR A 60 7.55 3.13 11.45
N ASN A 61 7.31 2.78 10.20
CA ASN A 61 6.02 2.91 9.55
C ASN A 61 5.39 1.52 9.29
N TYR A 62 4.09 1.49 9.04
CA TYR A 62 3.38 0.22 8.82
C TYR A 62 3.77 -0.47 7.50
N GLU A 63 4.26 0.27 6.49
CA GLU A 63 4.70 -0.31 5.21
C GLU A 63 5.95 -1.17 5.39
N ASP A 64 6.89 -0.78 6.26
CA ASP A 64 8.07 -1.58 6.59
C ASP A 64 7.68 -2.91 7.24
N ILE A 65 6.70 -2.85 8.15
CA ILE A 65 6.15 -4.00 8.86
C ILE A 65 5.43 -4.94 7.88
N ILE A 66 4.54 -4.40 7.04
CA ILE A 66 3.84 -5.18 6.00
C ILE A 66 4.84 -5.77 5.01
N GLY A 67 5.84 -5.01 4.58
CA GLY A 67 6.88 -5.49 3.68
C GLY A 67 7.66 -6.67 4.27
N LEU A 68 7.93 -6.68 5.58
CA LEU A 68 8.49 -7.85 6.26
C LEU A 68 7.55 -9.06 6.17
N LEU A 69 6.26 -8.88 6.49
CA LEU A 69 5.27 -9.97 6.44
C LEU A 69 5.10 -10.53 5.02
N GLU A 70 5.14 -9.67 3.99
CA GLU A 70 5.11 -10.08 2.57
C GLU A 70 6.36 -10.88 2.20
N ARG A 71 7.57 -10.40 2.56
CA ARG A 71 8.83 -11.12 2.28
C ARG A 71 8.90 -12.48 2.97
N LYS A 72 8.32 -12.60 4.16
CA LYS A 72 8.18 -13.86 4.90
C LYS A 72 7.04 -14.74 4.39
N GLY A 73 6.24 -14.25 3.44
CA GLY A 73 5.14 -15.00 2.83
C GLY A 73 3.89 -15.09 3.69
N TYR A 74 3.79 -14.35 4.81
CA TYR A 74 2.66 -14.41 5.74
C TYR A 74 1.53 -13.43 5.41
N PHE A 75 1.75 -12.50 4.49
CA PHE A 75 0.73 -11.55 4.07
C PHE A 75 0.77 -11.33 2.56
N ASP A 76 -0.41 -11.23 1.96
CA ASP A 76 -0.58 -10.91 0.54
C ASP A 76 -1.49 -9.67 0.44
N ARG A 77 -0.86 -8.51 0.26
CA ARG A 77 -1.57 -7.23 0.16
C ARG A 77 -2.51 -7.19 -1.04
N LYS A 78 -2.19 -7.83 -2.16
CA LYS A 78 -3.08 -7.85 -3.34
C LYS A 78 -4.40 -8.54 -3.00
N LYS A 79 -4.35 -9.59 -2.18
CA LYS A 79 -5.54 -10.31 -1.68
C LYS A 79 -6.22 -9.59 -0.50
N ALA A 80 -5.53 -8.70 0.19
CA ALA A 80 -6.10 -7.89 1.26
C ALA A 80 -6.85 -6.65 0.75
N MET A 81 -6.47 -6.15 -0.43
CA MET A 81 -6.99 -4.93 -1.05
C MET A 81 -8.37 -5.08 -1.73
N SER A 82 -9.00 -6.27 -1.69
CA SER A 82 -10.22 -6.55 -2.46
C SER A 82 -11.54 -6.26 -1.72
N ASN A 83 -11.54 -5.50 -0.62
CA ASN A 83 -12.76 -5.33 0.18
C ASN A 83 -12.86 -3.93 0.84
N ASP A 84 -12.84 -2.89 0.02
CA ASP A 84 -13.07 -1.46 0.35
C ASP A 84 -11.81 -0.59 0.52
N GLY A 85 -11.59 0.27 -0.48
CA GLY A 85 -11.42 1.70 -0.17
C GLY A 85 -10.02 2.25 0.11
N TYR A 86 -8.96 1.87 -0.61
CA TYR A 86 -7.67 2.60 -0.55
C TYR A 86 -7.02 2.88 -1.92
N LEU A 87 -7.84 3.15 -2.94
CA LEU A 87 -7.42 3.85 -4.15
C LEU A 87 -7.12 5.34 -3.86
N HIS A 88 -6.16 5.60 -2.98
CA HIS A 88 -5.61 6.94 -2.80
C HIS A 88 -4.09 7.00 -2.94
N ASN A 89 -3.37 5.91 -2.63
CA ASN A 89 -1.90 5.91 -2.72
C ASN A 89 -1.32 5.35 -4.04
N ALA A 90 -2.15 4.80 -4.93
CA ALA A 90 -1.71 4.37 -6.27
C ALA A 90 -1.52 5.55 -7.25
N ALA A 91 -1.88 6.78 -6.84
CA ALA A 91 -1.63 8.00 -7.59
C ALA A 91 -0.12 8.34 -7.67
N GLU A 92 0.70 7.92 -6.70
CA GLU A 92 2.12 8.27 -6.69
C GLU A 92 2.96 7.53 -7.76
N LYS A 93 2.48 6.40 -8.28
CA LYS A 93 3.25 5.60 -9.25
C LYS A 93 2.69 5.54 -10.67
N THR A 94 1.59 6.24 -10.95
CA THR A 94 0.94 6.28 -12.28
C THR A 94 0.94 7.69 -12.90
N GLY A 95 1.84 8.58 -12.49
CA GLY A 95 1.97 9.93 -13.06
C GLY A 95 2.46 9.99 -14.51
N ARG A 96 2.98 8.89 -15.08
CA ARG A 96 3.64 8.93 -16.40
C ARG A 96 2.74 8.58 -17.60
N VAL A 97 1.57 7.98 -17.37
CA VAL A 97 0.72 7.47 -18.47
C VAL A 97 -0.55 8.33 -18.67
N ILE A 98 -1.20 8.77 -17.60
CA ILE A 98 -2.40 9.64 -17.71
C ILE A 98 -2.01 11.06 -18.16
N GLY A 99 -0.87 11.57 -17.71
CA GLY A 99 -0.38 12.91 -18.08
C GLY A 99 -0.21 13.08 -19.60
N ARG A 100 0.27 12.07 -20.32
CA ARG A 100 0.45 12.16 -21.78
C ARG A 100 -0.88 12.21 -22.53
N ALA A 101 -1.90 11.48 -22.08
CA ALA A 101 -3.21 11.49 -22.70
C ALA A 101 -3.96 12.81 -22.45
N ALA A 102 -3.93 13.32 -21.21
CA ALA A 102 -4.57 14.58 -20.86
C ALA A 102 -3.87 15.79 -21.51
N LEU A 103 -2.53 15.80 -21.55
CA LEU A 103 -1.76 16.83 -22.29
C LEU A 103 -2.03 16.78 -23.79
N GLY A 104 -2.16 15.58 -24.37
CA GLY A 104 -2.49 15.40 -25.80
C GLY A 104 -3.84 16.02 -26.16
N MET A 105 -4.90 15.70 -25.40
CA MET A 105 -6.23 16.29 -25.62
C MET A 105 -6.26 17.82 -25.42
N ALA A 106 -5.49 18.35 -24.47
CA ALA A 106 -5.43 19.81 -24.25
C ALA A 106 -4.68 20.55 -25.38
N LEU A 107 -3.57 19.98 -25.87
CA LEU A 107 -2.84 20.51 -27.02
C LEU A 107 -3.69 20.46 -28.29
N GLU A 108 -4.36 19.32 -28.55
CA GLU A 108 -5.20 19.13 -29.73
C GLU A 108 -6.35 20.15 -29.77
N LYS A 109 -7.05 20.37 -28.64
CA LYS A 109 -8.07 21.43 -28.52
C LYS A 109 -7.50 22.85 -28.67
N ALA A 110 -6.30 23.11 -28.17
CA ALA A 110 -5.67 24.43 -28.29
C ALA A 110 -5.26 24.74 -29.74
N PHE A 111 -4.87 23.72 -30.52
CA PHE A 111 -4.56 23.86 -31.94
C PHE A 111 -5.81 23.90 -32.83
N GLU A 112 -6.89 23.20 -32.48
CA GLU A 112 -8.18 23.32 -33.18
C GLU A 112 -8.74 24.76 -33.14
N GLY A 113 -8.46 25.51 -32.07
CA GLY A 113 -8.78 26.95 -31.97
C GLY A 113 -7.73 27.90 -32.58
N SER A 114 -6.53 27.41 -32.90
CA SER A 114 -5.39 28.22 -33.35
C SER A 114 -4.96 27.97 -34.81
N ALA A 115 -5.58 27.01 -35.51
CA ALA A 115 -5.27 26.73 -36.92
C ALA A 115 -5.63 27.87 -37.88
N LEU A 116 -6.34 28.92 -37.41
CA LEU A 116 -6.61 30.14 -38.19
C LEU A 116 -5.73 31.35 -37.80
N SER A 117 -4.89 31.28 -36.75
CA SER A 117 -4.14 32.45 -36.28
C SER A 117 -2.67 32.51 -36.74
N LEU A 118 -2.12 31.46 -37.35
CA LEU A 118 -0.69 31.44 -37.74
C LEU A 118 -0.42 31.85 -39.19
N ILE A 119 -1.44 32.26 -39.97
CA ILE A 119 -1.23 32.87 -41.30
C ILE A 119 -1.21 34.42 -41.23
N GLY A 120 -1.53 35.02 -40.08
CA GLY A 120 -1.61 36.49 -39.93
C GLY A 120 -0.32 37.21 -39.51
N LEU A 121 0.83 36.53 -39.40
CA LEU A 121 2.08 37.15 -38.90
C LEU A 121 3.25 37.11 -39.89
N LEU A 122 2.98 36.93 -41.19
CA LEU A 122 4.02 36.95 -42.23
C LEU A 122 3.56 37.55 -43.58
N ILE A 123 2.66 38.53 -43.55
CA ILE A 123 2.44 39.52 -44.62
C ILE A 123 2.16 40.88 -43.97
#